data_AF-A0A3P1WHG4-F1
#
_entry.id   AF-A0A3P1WHG4-F1
#
_cell.length_a   1.000
_cell.length_b   1.000
_cell.length_c   1.000
_cell.angle_alpha   90.00
_cell.angle_beta   90.00
_cell.angle_gamma   90.00
#
_symmetry.space_group_name_H-M   'P 1'
#
loop_
_entity.id
_entity.type
_entity.pdbx_description
1 polymer ?
#
loop_
_entity_poly.entity_id
_entity_poly.type
_entity_poly.pdbx_seq_one_letter_code
_entity_poly.pdbx_strand_id
1 'polypeptide(L)'
;MEAVEGFLEPGGDGTPSVGEFLAHELAGILQISPDAALEKIGTVLDVRFRFPALWEAFLTGSLRWWQVAEVVNRPAISQLNAEAASRLDRKLAVALRLWSWQRIRRNLEAWIIAADPQAAREREQQ
;
A
#
# COMPACT_ATOMS: atom_id res chain seq x y z
N MET A 1 -17.17 -31.02 13.15
CA MET A 1 -17.34 -29.60 12.79
C MET A 1 -16.22 -29.31 11.81
N GLU A 2 -16.55 -29.19 10.53
CA GLU A 2 -15.60 -28.73 9.52
C GLU A 2 -15.35 -27.25 9.82
N ALA A 3 -14.14 -26.90 10.22
CA ALA A 3 -13.80 -25.50 10.46
C ALA A 3 -13.83 -24.79 9.11
N VAL A 4 -14.83 -23.94 8.90
CA VAL A 4 -14.90 -23.05 7.74
C VAL A 4 -13.80 -22.01 7.94
N GLU A 5 -12.86 -21.94 7.00
CA GLU A 5 -11.79 -20.95 6.99
C GLU A 5 -12.35 -19.52 7.07
N GLY A 6 -11.81 -18.71 7.97
CA GLY A 6 -12.07 -17.28 8.09
C GLY A 6 -11.37 -16.43 7.01
N PHE A 7 -11.69 -15.14 6.97
CA PHE A 7 -11.06 -14.18 6.06
C PHE A 7 -10.43 -13.01 6.83
N LEU A 8 -9.29 -12.52 6.32
CA LEU A 8 -8.55 -11.38 6.84
C LEU A 8 -8.46 -10.28 5.79
N GLU A 9 -8.36 -9.03 6.24
CA GLU A 9 -8.18 -7.84 5.40
C GLU A 9 -6.83 -7.18 5.71
N PRO A 10 -5.70 -7.74 5.21
CA PRO A 10 -4.37 -7.24 5.58
C PRO A 10 -3.94 -5.99 4.80
N GLY A 11 -4.61 -5.67 3.69
CA GLY A 11 -4.40 -4.43 2.96
C GLY A 11 -5.31 -3.30 3.47
N GLY A 12 -5.10 -2.09 2.96
CA GLY A 12 -5.96 -0.96 3.27
C GLY A 12 -7.27 -0.97 2.49
N ASP A 13 -8.08 0.06 2.71
CA ASP A 13 -9.38 0.25 2.07
C ASP A 13 -9.33 0.06 0.54
N GLY A 14 -10.24 -0.78 0.02
CA GLY A 14 -10.30 -1.14 -1.40
C GLY A 14 -9.45 -2.35 -1.82
N THR A 15 -8.80 -3.05 -0.89
CA THR A 15 -8.11 -4.33 -1.16
C THR A 15 -9.01 -5.54 -0.90
N PRO A 16 -8.81 -6.68 -1.59
CA PRO A 16 -9.58 -7.90 -1.32
C PRO A 16 -9.15 -8.56 0.00
N SER A 17 -10.07 -9.30 0.61
CA SER A 17 -9.74 -10.20 1.72
C SER A 17 -8.98 -11.44 1.24
N VAL A 18 -8.29 -12.09 2.18
CA VAL A 18 -7.54 -13.34 1.98
C VAL A 18 -7.94 -14.37 3.02
N GLY A 19 -7.74 -15.65 2.74
CA GLY A 19 -7.97 -16.72 3.72
C GLY A 19 -7.08 -16.56 4.96
N GLU A 20 -7.62 -16.86 6.14
CA GLU A 20 -6.92 -16.66 7.42
C GLU A 20 -5.62 -17.47 7.54
N PHE A 21 -5.51 -18.59 6.83
CA PHE A 21 -4.33 -19.44 6.88
C PHE A 21 -3.24 -19.06 5.86
N LEU A 22 -3.54 -18.20 4.89
CA LEU A 22 -2.59 -17.81 3.83
C LEU A 22 -1.25 -17.30 4.40
N ALA A 23 -1.31 -16.49 5.46
CA ALA A 23 -0.11 -15.96 6.10
C ALA A 23 0.77 -17.06 6.72
N HIS A 24 0.16 -18.11 7.28
CA HIS A 24 0.88 -19.24 7.87
C HIS A 24 1.56 -20.10 6.80
N GLU A 25 0.88 -20.35 5.68
CA GLU A 25 1.43 -21.09 4.55
C GLU A 25 2.63 -20.35 3.94
N LEU A 26 2.47 -19.04 3.69
CA LEU A 26 3.54 -18.21 3.15
C LEU A 26 4.69 -18.03 4.14
N ALA A 27 4.41 -17.91 5.44
CA ALA A 27 5.44 -17.87 6.48
C ALA A 27 6.30 -19.14 6.48
N GLY A 28 5.69 -20.31 6.35
CA GLY A 28 6.39 -21.58 6.21
C GLY A 28 7.29 -21.64 4.97
N ILE A 29 6.81 -21.16 3.82
CA ILE A 29 7.60 -21.13 2.57
C ILE A 29 8.78 -20.14 2.67
N LEU A 30 8.52 -18.95 3.20
CA LEU A 30 9.49 -17.84 3.25
C LEU A 30 10.40 -17.90 4.47
N GLN A 31 10.16 -18.80 5.42
CA GLN A 31 10.90 -18.93 6.68
C GLN A 31 10.88 -17.63 7.50
N ILE A 32 9.70 -17.02 7.63
CA ILE A 32 9.44 -15.80 8.41
C ILE A 32 8.27 -16.04 9.38
N SER A 33 7.95 -15.09 10.26
CA SER A 33 6.75 -15.19 11.09
C SER A 33 5.46 -15.01 10.28
N PRO A 34 4.33 -15.58 10.71
CA PRO A 34 3.01 -15.31 10.14
C PRO A 34 2.69 -13.82 10.06
N ASP A 35 3.02 -13.04 11.10
CA ASP A 35 2.83 -11.59 11.12
C ASP A 35 3.63 -10.89 10.00
N ALA A 36 4.90 -11.26 9.81
CA ALA A 36 5.72 -10.70 8.75
C ALA A 36 5.24 -11.12 7.35
N ALA A 37 4.66 -12.30 7.21
CA ALA A 37 4.00 -12.72 5.98
C ALA A 37 2.72 -11.91 5.73
N LEU A 38 1.91 -11.69 6.76
CA LEU A 38 0.68 -10.89 6.68
C LEU A 38 0.96 -9.45 6.27
N GLU A 39 1.99 -8.81 6.83
CA GLU A 39 2.46 -7.49 6.41
C GLU A 39 2.85 -7.46 4.92
N LYS A 40 3.59 -8.48 4.45
CA LYS A 40 4.00 -8.58 3.04
C LYS A 40 2.79 -8.76 2.11
N ILE A 41 1.82 -9.57 2.51
CA ILE A 41 0.56 -9.75 1.77
C ILE A 41 -0.13 -8.38 1.68
N GLY A 42 -0.29 -7.68 2.81
CA GLY A 42 -0.88 -6.34 2.86
C GLY A 42 -0.19 -5.35 1.90
N THR A 43 1.15 -5.28 1.92
CA THR A 43 1.91 -4.43 0.99
C THR A 43 1.61 -4.79 -0.47
N VAL A 44 1.61 -6.08 -0.83
CA VAL A 44 1.34 -6.51 -2.22
C VAL A 44 -0.09 -6.17 -2.64
N LEU A 45 -1.07 -6.37 -1.77
CA LEU A 45 -2.46 -6.02 -2.04
C LEU A 45 -2.63 -4.51 -2.23
N ASP A 46 -2.07 -3.70 -1.33
CA ASP A 46 -2.11 -2.24 -1.46
C ASP A 46 -1.50 -1.77 -2.78
N VAL A 47 -0.33 -2.28 -3.15
CA VAL A 47 0.30 -1.92 -4.42
C VAL A 47 -0.56 -2.33 -5.60
N ARG A 48 -1.06 -3.59 -5.61
CA ARG A 48 -1.78 -4.14 -6.75
C ARG A 48 -3.15 -3.49 -6.97
N PHE A 49 -3.86 -3.17 -5.89
CA PHE A 49 -5.26 -2.76 -5.93
C PHE A 49 -5.47 -1.27 -5.62
N ARG A 50 -4.67 -0.66 -4.73
CA ARG A 50 -4.81 0.78 -4.38
C ARG A 50 -3.85 1.68 -5.14
N PHE A 51 -2.68 1.19 -5.56
CA PHE A 51 -1.64 1.97 -6.25
C PHE A 51 -1.24 1.38 -7.63
N PRO A 52 -2.18 1.30 -8.60
CA PRO A 52 -1.92 0.70 -9.90
C PRO A 52 -0.77 1.36 -10.67
N ALA A 53 -0.50 2.66 -10.52
CA ALA A 53 0.65 3.28 -11.16
C ALA A 53 1.99 2.82 -10.55
N LEU A 54 2.05 2.59 -9.24
CA LEU A 54 3.22 1.97 -8.60
C LEU A 54 3.40 0.51 -9.03
N TRP A 55 2.30 -0.24 -9.17
CA TRP A 55 2.31 -1.61 -9.66
C TRP A 55 2.90 -1.68 -11.09
N GLU A 56 2.41 -0.84 -12.00
CA GLU A 56 2.95 -0.74 -13.37
C GLU A 56 4.42 -0.29 -13.38
N ALA A 57 4.80 0.65 -12.51
CA ALA A 57 6.20 1.09 -12.41
C ALA A 57 7.13 -0.04 -11.95
N PHE A 58 6.65 -0.94 -11.08
CA PHE A 58 7.39 -2.15 -10.70
C PHE A 58 7.48 -3.16 -11.85
N LEU A 59 6.35 -3.51 -12.48
CA LEU A 59 6.32 -4.49 -13.57
C LEU A 59 7.18 -4.07 -14.77
N THR A 60 7.24 -2.78 -15.07
CA THR A 60 8.06 -2.22 -16.15
C THR A 60 9.54 -2.01 -15.77
N GLY A 61 9.90 -2.24 -14.51
CA GLY A 61 11.26 -2.05 -14.01
C GLY A 61 11.69 -0.60 -13.79
N SER A 62 10.75 0.35 -13.95
CA SER A 62 10.93 1.78 -13.64
C SER A 62 11.25 2.01 -12.16
N LEU A 63 10.66 1.20 -11.28
CA LEU A 63 10.97 1.15 -9.85
C LEU A 63 11.34 -0.28 -9.43
N ARG A 64 12.23 -0.38 -8.44
CA ARG A 64 12.48 -1.61 -7.68
C ARG A 64 11.41 -1.79 -6.61
N TRP A 65 11.15 -3.04 -6.23
CA TRP A 65 10.15 -3.36 -5.20
C TRP A 65 10.34 -2.57 -3.90
N TRP A 66 11.58 -2.40 -3.42
CA TRP A 66 11.85 -1.65 -2.20
C TRP A 66 11.41 -0.18 -2.28
N GLN A 67 11.41 0.44 -3.47
CA GLN A 67 10.95 1.82 -3.67
C GLN A 67 9.42 1.88 -3.60
N VAL A 68 8.75 0.90 -4.19
CA VAL A 68 7.29 0.78 -4.15
C VAL A 68 6.80 0.50 -2.73
N ALA A 69 7.43 -0.45 -2.05
CA ALA A 69 7.16 -0.74 -0.64
C ALA A 69 7.47 0.46 0.28
N GLU A 70 8.52 1.25 -0.01
CA GLU A 70 8.80 2.49 0.75
C GLU A 70 7.63 3.49 0.67
N VAL A 71 6.90 3.56 -0.45
CA VAL A 71 5.72 4.43 -0.54
C VAL A 71 4.61 3.87 0.34
N VAL A 72 4.21 2.62 0.10
CA VAL A 72 3.00 2.02 0.68
C VAL A 72 3.13 1.76 2.18
N ASN A 73 4.32 1.40 2.67
CA ASN A 73 4.55 1.09 4.09
C ASN A 73 4.70 2.35 4.97
N ARG A 74 4.45 3.55 4.44
CA ARG A 74 4.40 4.76 5.27
C ARG A 74 3.15 4.72 6.14
N PRO A 75 3.25 4.99 7.45
CA PRO A 75 2.10 4.94 8.36
C PRO A 75 0.90 5.79 7.92
N ALA A 76 1.14 6.91 7.23
CA ALA A 76 0.06 7.77 6.75
C ALA A 76 -0.75 7.17 5.59
N ILE A 77 -0.23 6.17 4.85
CA ILE A 77 -0.91 5.52 3.73
C ILE A 77 -2.03 4.58 4.21
N SER A 78 -1.83 3.91 5.35
CA SER A 78 -2.85 3.02 5.93
C SER A 78 -4.12 3.76 6.35
N GLN A 79 -4.00 5.08 6.60
CA GLN A 79 -5.12 5.94 6.99
C GLN A 79 -5.89 6.52 5.79
N LEU A 80 -5.37 6.39 4.56
CA LEU A 80 -6.05 6.90 3.38
C LEU A 80 -7.22 6.01 3.01
N ASN A 81 -8.40 6.60 2.82
CA ASN A 81 -9.49 5.90 2.13
C ASN A 81 -9.14 5.66 0.64
N ALA A 82 -9.94 4.84 -0.05
CA ALA A 82 -9.71 4.48 -1.44
C ALA A 82 -9.60 5.70 -2.39
N GLU A 83 -10.39 6.75 -2.16
CA GLU A 83 -10.37 7.96 -3.01
C GLU A 83 -9.06 8.75 -2.83
N ALA A 84 -8.60 8.91 -1.59
CA ALA A 84 -7.35 9.59 -1.27
C ALA A 84 -6.12 8.82 -1.79
N ALA A 85 -6.10 7.48 -1.64
CA ALA A 85 -5.06 6.64 -2.23
C ALA A 85 -5.03 6.79 -3.76
N SER A 86 -6.20 6.78 -4.41
CA SER A 86 -6.32 6.98 -5.86
C SER A 86 -5.83 8.37 -6.32
N ARG A 87 -6.09 9.43 -5.54
CA ARG A 87 -5.55 10.78 -5.78
C ARG A 87 -4.02 10.78 -5.73
N LEU A 88 -3.44 10.15 -4.72
CA LEU A 88 -1.98 10.05 -4.57
C LEU A 88 -1.35 9.25 -5.72
N ASP A 89 -1.94 8.11 -6.09
CA ASP A 89 -1.42 7.25 -7.17
C ASP A 89 -1.41 7.98 -8.52
N ARG A 90 -2.47 8.75 -8.85
CA ARG A 90 -2.47 9.60 -10.06
C ARG A 90 -1.33 10.62 -10.06
N LYS A 91 -1.04 11.21 -8.90
CA LYS A 91 0.07 12.17 -8.76
C LYS A 91 1.42 11.48 -8.95
N LEU A 92 1.58 10.29 -8.38
CA LEU A 92 2.76 9.44 -8.56
C LEU A 92 2.95 9.04 -10.02
N ALA A 93 1.89 8.66 -10.73
CA ALA A 93 1.93 8.31 -12.15
C ALA A 93 2.53 9.41 -13.01
N VAL A 94 2.14 10.67 -12.77
CA VAL A 94 2.70 11.84 -13.47
C VAL A 94 4.16 12.06 -13.06
N ALA A 95 4.45 12.00 -11.77
CA ALA A 95 5.78 12.29 -11.25
C ALA A 95 6.83 11.26 -11.71
N LEU A 96 6.48 9.98 -11.77
CA LEU A 96 7.35 8.89 -12.22
C LEU A 96 7.83 9.06 -13.67
N ARG A 97 7.08 9.78 -14.49
CA ARG A 97 7.45 10.07 -15.88
C ARG A 97 8.39 11.27 -16.02
N LEU A 98 8.41 12.17 -15.04
CA LEU A 98 9.04 13.48 -15.15
C LEU A 98 10.23 13.67 -14.21
N TRP A 99 10.21 13.00 -13.06
CA TRP A 99 11.09 13.31 -11.93
C TRP A 99 11.94 12.10 -11.54
N SER A 100 13.15 12.37 -11.03
CA SER A 100 13.95 11.31 -10.41
C SER A 100 13.29 10.79 -9.14
N TRP A 101 13.56 9.52 -8.81
CA TRP A 101 13.05 8.89 -7.58
C TRP A 101 13.33 9.74 -6.33
N GLN A 102 14.54 10.29 -6.19
CA GLN A 102 14.89 11.12 -5.03
C GLN A 102 14.00 12.37 -4.92
N ARG A 103 13.61 12.98 -6.04
CA ARG A 103 12.70 14.13 -6.04
C ARG A 103 11.29 13.72 -5.64
N ILE A 104 10.79 12.59 -6.14
CA ILE A 104 9.51 12.01 -5.74
C ILE A 104 9.50 11.75 -4.23
N ARG A 105 10.50 11.01 -3.74
CA ARG A 105 10.64 10.62 -2.34
C ARG A 105 10.63 11.81 -1.37
N ARG A 106 11.29 12.92 -1.73
CA ARG A 106 11.30 14.17 -0.94
C ARG A 106 9.94 14.86 -0.86
N ASN A 107 9.04 14.62 -1.82
CA ASN A 107 7.72 15.25 -1.88
C ASN A 107 6.57 14.35 -1.39
N LEU A 108 6.84 13.06 -1.11
CA LEU A 108 5.82 12.08 -0.73
C LEU A 108 4.97 12.53 0.46
N GLU A 109 5.59 12.98 1.54
CA GLU A 109 4.86 13.41 2.74
C GLU A 109 3.86 14.53 2.45
N ALA A 110 4.30 15.57 1.75
CA ALA A 110 3.42 16.68 1.36
C ALA A 110 2.27 16.22 0.46
N TRP A 111 2.51 15.21 -0.39
CA TRP A 111 1.49 14.66 -1.29
C TRP A 111 0.50 13.78 -0.57
N ILE A 112 0.93 13.00 0.42
CA ILE A 112 0.05 12.21 1.27
C ILE A 112 -0.89 13.12 2.04
N ILE A 113 -0.37 14.19 2.66
CA ILE A 113 -1.17 15.20 3.36
C ILE A 113 -2.19 15.85 2.40
N ALA A 114 -1.76 16.22 1.19
CA ALA A 114 -2.64 16.84 0.20
C ALA A 114 -3.68 15.88 -0.41
N ALA A 115 -3.44 14.57 -0.38
CA ALA A 115 -4.33 13.56 -0.94
C ALA A 115 -5.58 13.32 -0.07
N ASP A 116 -5.51 13.67 1.22
CA ASP A 116 -6.60 13.55 2.19
C ASP A 116 -6.93 14.89 2.90
N PRO A 117 -7.64 15.80 2.21
CA PRO A 117 -8.04 17.07 2.81
C PRO A 117 -9.09 16.93 3.92
N GLN A 118 -9.80 15.80 3.99
CA GLN A 118 -10.89 15.58 4.93
C GLN A 118 -10.34 15.16 6.30
N ALA A 119 -9.41 14.20 6.34
CA ALA A 119 -8.72 13.86 7.58
C ALA A 119 -7.85 15.02 8.10
N ALA A 120 -7.31 15.87 7.22
CA ALA A 120 -6.62 17.09 7.63
C ALA A 120 -7.55 18.05 8.39
N ARG A 121 -8.80 18.23 7.92
CA ARG A 121 -9.82 19.05 8.61
C ARG A 121 -10.29 18.46 9.93
N GLU A 122 -10.37 17.14 10.03
CA GLU A 122 -10.78 16.45 11.26
C GLU A 122 -9.70 16.51 12.35
N ARG A 123 -8.41 16.47 11.99
CA ARG A 123 -7.29 16.66 12.92
C ARG A 123 -7.12 18.10 13.41
N GLU A 124 -7.56 19.09 12.63
CA GLU A 124 -7.56 20.51 13.03
C GLU A 124 -8.71 20.84 14.00
N GLN A 125 -9.72 19.98 14.12
CA GLN A 125 -10.91 20.18 14.96
C GLN A 125 -10.86 19.41 16.30
N GLN A 126 -9.81 18.60 16.52
CA GLN A 126 -9.54 17.87 17.77
C GLN A 126 -8.46 18.58 18.61
#